data_AF-A0A316QPH5-F1
#
_entry.id   AF-A0A316QPH5-F1
#
_cell.length_a   1.000
_cell.length_b   1.000
_cell.length_c   1.000
_cell.angle_alpha   90.00
_cell.angle_beta   90.00
_cell.angle_gamma   90.00
#
_symmetry.space_group_name_H-M   'P 1'
#
loop_
_entity.id
_entity.type
_entity.pdbx_description
1 polymer ?
#
loop_
_entity_poly.entity_id
_entity_poly.type
_entity_poly.pdbx_seq_one_letter_code
_entity_poly.pdbx_strand_id
1 'polypeptide(L)'
;MRSMLRWAALMGVGLLITGCAAQPLAPQVEEVVITQTPGSAETPAPQAGPITLYYPEGASQGDAAYAVTYDLPVFSGTEPAVSAMNAAIEGWREELLDRVESERLPLADRAEGADLPGTQVTSLCVEAETPLGNFTSVLFYESDWYENENGAAQRISTLVFDEAGLECNLAAASGVYDPLPLAAQQVWNIMSMDPSAYYGDLTIADVSESLDLYNGFSVAEEGYTLYVQPGVLAADESNGRPLEFSFGRNALYPDFVGDLITVEEYEALLPQLFALASHCGPGFQSWQGEAFDPPEAFTHGFRLDTAALQGEALILRGQLIQGAPGELEATEVAVAQLTLTREQGGGWQLASLTLS
;
A
#
# COMPACT_ATOMS: atom_id res chain seq x y z
N MET A 1 31.31 -14.71 57.09
CA MET A 1 30.86 -13.51 57.85
C MET A 1 29.95 -12.75 56.91
N ARG A 2 28.63 -12.90 57.06
CA ARG A 2 27.73 -11.96 57.80
C ARG A 2 27.88 -10.52 57.27
N SER A 3 26.87 -9.77 56.89
CA SER A 3 25.41 -9.95 56.83
C SER A 3 24.86 -8.59 56.39
N MET A 4 23.74 -8.58 55.67
CA MET A 4 22.52 -7.78 55.97
C MET A 4 22.68 -6.32 56.43
N LEU A 5 22.16 -5.33 55.70
CA LEU A 5 20.74 -4.91 55.63
C LEU A 5 20.51 -3.64 56.47
N ARG A 6 19.57 -2.80 55.99
CA ARG A 6 18.84 -1.72 56.69
C ARG A 6 19.50 -0.33 56.69
N TRP A 7 18.79 0.80 56.60
CA TRP A 7 17.45 1.27 56.16
C TRP A 7 17.38 2.73 56.71
N ALA A 8 16.39 3.51 56.26
CA ALA A 8 15.89 4.78 56.82
C ALA A 8 16.69 6.04 56.45
N ALA A 9 16.18 7.02 55.70
CA ALA A 9 14.90 7.75 55.66
C ALA A 9 14.86 9.04 56.50
N LEU A 10 14.11 9.99 55.93
CA LEU A 10 13.47 11.19 56.49
C LEU A 10 14.21 12.56 56.50
N MET A 11 13.61 13.45 55.69
CA MET A 11 13.05 14.77 55.99
C MET A 11 13.88 15.85 56.69
N GLY A 12 13.86 17.04 56.10
CA GLY A 12 14.18 18.31 56.76
C GLY A 12 13.75 19.56 55.96
N VAL A 13 12.46 19.89 56.03
CA VAL A 13 11.84 21.23 56.14
C VAL A 13 12.64 22.47 55.67
N GLY A 14 12.14 23.09 54.60
CA GLY A 14 11.57 24.45 54.61
C GLY A 14 12.45 25.67 54.89
N LEU A 15 12.56 26.58 53.91
CA LEU A 15 12.59 28.02 54.17
C LEU A 15 11.93 28.80 53.01
N LEU A 16 10.75 29.34 53.30
CA LEU A 16 10.09 30.42 52.56
C LEU A 16 10.70 31.74 53.02
N ILE A 17 11.22 32.54 52.09
CA ILE A 17 11.27 33.99 52.22
C ILE A 17 10.63 34.59 50.97
N THR A 18 9.50 35.23 51.21
CA THR A 18 8.71 36.03 50.28
C THR A 18 9.38 37.36 49.96
N GLY A 19 9.22 37.80 48.71
CA GLY A 19 8.99 39.21 48.40
C GLY A 19 10.08 39.89 47.57
N CYS A 20 9.86 39.95 46.25
CA CYS A 20 9.88 41.19 45.47
C CYS A 20 9.27 40.90 44.10
N ALA A 21 8.20 41.63 43.77
CA ALA A 21 7.51 41.54 42.50
C ALA A 21 8.41 42.07 41.36
N ALA A 22 8.62 41.23 40.36
CA ALA A 22 9.03 41.65 39.03
C ALA A 22 8.00 41.04 38.06
N GLN A 23 7.25 41.90 37.37
CA GLN A 23 6.43 41.48 36.22
C GLN A 23 7.35 40.81 35.19
N PRO A 24 7.10 39.55 34.80
CA PRO A 24 7.73 39.03 33.59
C PRO A 24 7.14 39.78 32.40
N LEU A 25 8.02 40.36 31.58
CA LEU A 25 7.66 40.85 30.25
C LEU A 25 6.96 39.70 29.51
N ALA A 26 5.77 39.98 28.98
CA ALA A 26 5.13 39.09 28.03
C ALA A 26 6.08 38.88 26.84
N PRO A 27 6.39 37.63 26.44
CA PRO A 27 6.98 37.41 25.14
C PRO A 27 6.00 37.94 24.10
N GLN A 28 6.47 38.84 23.23
CA GLN A 28 5.72 39.25 22.06
C GLN A 28 5.63 38.02 21.16
N VAL A 29 4.49 37.33 21.23
CA VAL A 29 4.06 36.42 20.18
C VAL A 29 3.69 37.33 19.02
N GLU A 30 4.57 37.48 18.04
CA GLU A 30 4.09 37.80 16.70
C GLU A 30 3.14 36.66 16.33
N GLU A 31 1.84 36.93 16.39
CA GLU A 31 0.86 36.15 15.66
C GLU A 31 1.29 36.27 14.19
N VAL A 32 2.01 35.25 13.71
CA VAL A 32 2.00 34.93 12.30
C VAL A 32 0.55 34.59 12.01
N VAL A 33 -0.21 35.58 11.55
CA VAL A 33 -1.46 35.35 10.85
C VAL A 33 -1.07 34.56 9.62
N ILE A 34 -1.08 33.23 9.74
CA ILE A 34 -1.14 32.34 8.60
C ILE A 34 -2.46 32.73 7.94
N THR A 35 -2.36 33.55 6.90
CA THR A 35 -3.46 33.74 5.99
C THR A 35 -3.63 32.37 5.36
N GLN A 36 -4.60 31.60 5.87
CA GLN A 36 -5.02 30.39 5.20
C GLN A 36 -5.31 30.80 3.75
N THR A 37 -4.57 30.21 2.82
CA THR A 37 -4.98 30.17 1.42
C THR A 37 -6.45 29.75 1.41
N PRO A 38 -7.34 30.46 0.70
CA PRO A 38 -8.75 30.06 0.67
C PRO A 38 -8.81 28.60 0.24
N GLY A 39 -9.38 27.74 1.09
CA GLY A 39 -9.64 26.35 0.73
C GLY A 39 -10.48 26.30 -0.54
N SER A 40 -10.16 25.36 -1.42
CA SER A 40 -10.90 25.08 -2.65
C SER A 40 -12.39 25.15 -2.37
N ALA A 41 -13.09 26.01 -3.11
CA ALA A 41 -14.51 26.19 -2.97
C ALA A 41 -15.23 24.86 -3.32
N GLU A 42 -16.12 24.45 -2.42
CA GLU A 42 -17.18 23.44 -2.57
C GLU A 42 -17.05 22.45 -3.75
N THR A 43 -16.05 21.57 -3.70
CA THR A 43 -16.14 20.31 -4.45
C THR A 43 -17.16 19.41 -3.75
N PRO A 44 -18.19 18.90 -4.44
CA PRO A 44 -19.21 18.08 -3.81
C PRO A 44 -18.58 16.81 -3.23
N ALA A 45 -18.87 16.54 -1.94
CA ALA A 45 -18.54 15.27 -1.30
C ALA A 45 -19.08 14.09 -2.13
N PRO A 46 -18.42 12.92 -2.12
CA PRO A 46 -18.85 11.77 -2.91
C PRO A 46 -20.31 11.40 -2.61
N GLN A 47 -21.17 11.56 -3.62
CA GLN A 47 -22.56 11.12 -3.63
C GLN A 47 -22.65 9.79 -4.39
N ALA A 48 -23.62 8.95 -4.05
CA ALA A 48 -23.82 7.68 -4.75
C ALA A 48 -24.18 7.92 -6.24
N GLY A 49 -23.33 7.44 -7.14
CA GLY A 49 -23.48 7.54 -8.60
C GLY A 49 -22.43 8.44 -9.27
N PRO A 50 -22.42 8.50 -10.60
CA PRO A 50 -21.40 9.22 -11.36
C PRO A 50 -21.49 10.72 -11.09
N ILE A 51 -20.35 11.33 -10.76
CA ILE A 51 -20.19 12.78 -10.62
C ILE A 51 -19.47 13.30 -11.85
N THR A 52 -19.97 14.40 -12.42
CA THR A 52 -19.32 15.11 -13.53
C THR A 52 -18.95 16.53 -13.10
N LEU A 53 -17.67 16.86 -13.25
CA LEU A 53 -17.11 18.19 -13.04
C LEU A 53 -16.69 18.80 -14.38
N TYR A 54 -16.86 20.11 -14.51
CA TYR A 54 -16.53 20.87 -15.71
C TYR A 54 -15.45 21.90 -15.37
N TYR A 55 -14.49 22.04 -16.29
CA TYR A 55 -13.37 22.96 -16.17
C TYR A 55 -13.42 24.06 -17.24
N PRO A 56 -13.01 25.30 -16.93
CA PRO A 56 -12.59 25.77 -15.61
C PRO A 56 -13.73 25.75 -14.58
N GLU A 57 -13.40 25.84 -13.30
CA GLU A 57 -14.39 25.78 -12.22
C GLU A 57 -15.55 26.76 -12.44
N GLY A 58 -16.78 26.26 -12.27
CA GLY A 58 -18.01 27.03 -12.52
C GLY A 58 -18.49 27.03 -13.98
N ALA A 59 -17.76 26.41 -14.91
CA ALA A 59 -18.21 26.20 -16.28
C ALA A 59 -19.39 25.22 -16.33
N SER A 60 -20.19 25.33 -17.39
CA SER A 60 -21.22 24.38 -17.77
C SER A 60 -20.73 23.49 -18.92
N GLN A 61 -21.48 22.45 -19.27
CA GLN A 61 -21.14 21.57 -20.39
C GLN A 61 -20.92 22.32 -21.72
N GLY A 62 -21.63 23.45 -21.93
CA GLY A 62 -21.58 24.18 -23.20
C GLY A 62 -20.32 25.03 -23.38
N ASP A 63 -19.74 25.51 -22.29
CA ASP A 63 -18.59 26.43 -22.24
C ASP A 63 -17.36 25.85 -21.55
N ALA A 64 -17.44 24.60 -21.07
CA ALA A 64 -16.31 23.86 -20.55
C ALA A 64 -15.21 23.64 -21.60
N ALA A 65 -13.97 23.73 -21.14
CA ALA A 65 -12.78 23.31 -21.84
C ALA A 65 -12.48 21.82 -21.64
N TYR A 66 -12.86 21.26 -20.48
CA TYR A 66 -12.62 19.86 -20.14
C TYR A 66 -13.70 19.33 -19.19
N ALA A 67 -13.98 18.03 -19.21
CA ALA A 67 -14.87 17.37 -18.27
C ALA A 67 -14.20 16.18 -17.56
N VAL A 68 -14.47 16.03 -16.26
CA VAL A 68 -14.09 14.83 -15.51
C VAL A 68 -15.37 14.16 -15.05
N THR A 69 -15.53 12.88 -15.37
CA THR A 69 -16.63 12.06 -14.85
C THR A 69 -16.06 10.88 -14.10
N TYR A 70 -16.45 10.67 -12.85
CA TYR A 70 -15.99 9.53 -12.06
C TYR A 70 -17.15 8.87 -11.32
N ASP A 71 -17.05 7.55 -11.18
CA ASP A 71 -17.95 6.72 -10.35
C ASP A 71 -17.07 5.93 -9.36
N LEU A 72 -16.96 6.46 -8.13
CA LEU A 72 -16.11 5.92 -7.08
C LEU A 72 -16.97 5.20 -6.04
N PRO A 73 -16.47 4.09 -5.45
CA PRO A 73 -17.22 3.37 -4.45
C PRO A 73 -17.32 4.19 -3.16
N VAL A 74 -18.42 4.02 -2.45
CA VAL A 74 -18.60 4.56 -1.09
C VAL A 74 -19.01 3.39 -0.20
N PHE A 75 -18.12 3.03 0.73
CA PHE A 75 -18.39 1.97 1.68
C PHE A 75 -19.35 2.47 2.76
N SER A 76 -20.36 1.66 3.06
CA SER A 76 -21.38 1.97 4.07
C SER A 76 -21.08 1.24 5.38
N GLY A 77 -21.21 1.93 6.51
CA GLY A 77 -20.97 1.34 7.83
C GLY A 77 -20.61 2.39 8.86
N THR A 78 -20.33 1.96 10.08
CA THR A 78 -19.86 2.82 11.18
C THR A 78 -18.53 2.35 11.78
N GLU A 79 -17.99 1.27 11.23
CA GLU A 79 -16.73 0.67 11.60
C GLU A 79 -15.57 1.60 11.22
N PRO A 80 -14.50 1.68 12.04
CA PRO A 80 -13.31 2.47 11.69
C PRO A 80 -12.71 2.12 10.32
N ALA A 81 -12.76 0.84 9.94
CA ALA A 81 -12.30 0.35 8.64
C ALA A 81 -13.01 1.03 7.47
N VAL A 82 -14.34 1.20 7.56
CA VAL A 82 -15.14 1.87 6.52
C VAL A 82 -14.73 3.34 6.37
N SER A 83 -14.47 4.01 7.49
CA SER A 83 -13.98 5.39 7.46
C SER A 83 -12.59 5.50 6.82
N ALA A 84 -11.71 4.53 7.09
CA ALA A 84 -10.36 4.51 6.53
C ALA A 84 -10.39 4.28 5.00
N MET A 85 -11.15 3.28 4.54
CA MET A 85 -11.30 2.99 3.11
C MET A 85 -11.91 4.18 2.34
N ASN A 86 -12.95 4.81 2.88
CA ASN A 86 -13.55 6.00 2.26
C ASN A 86 -12.58 7.20 2.23
N ALA A 87 -11.74 7.37 3.26
CA ALA A 87 -10.73 8.43 3.27
C ALA A 87 -9.63 8.18 2.22
N ALA A 88 -9.19 6.94 2.04
CA ALA A 88 -8.23 6.58 1.00
C ALA A 88 -8.79 6.79 -0.41
N ILE A 89 -10.06 6.43 -0.66
CA ILE A 89 -10.75 6.72 -1.93
C ILE A 89 -10.84 8.24 -2.17
N GLU A 90 -11.09 9.02 -1.13
CA GLU A 90 -11.11 10.48 -1.25
C GLU A 90 -9.73 11.05 -1.59
N GLY A 91 -8.66 10.54 -0.97
CA GLY A 91 -7.29 10.91 -1.36
C GLY A 91 -6.97 10.58 -2.81
N TRP A 92 -7.36 9.39 -3.28
CA TRP A 92 -7.22 9.03 -4.69
C TRP A 92 -8.02 9.96 -5.61
N ARG A 93 -9.22 10.39 -5.18
CA ARG A 93 -10.03 11.37 -5.91
C ARG A 93 -9.33 12.71 -6.00
N GLU A 94 -8.75 13.21 -4.91
CA GLU A 94 -7.97 14.46 -4.90
C GLU A 94 -6.79 14.37 -5.88
N GLU A 95 -6.03 13.27 -5.87
CA GLU A 95 -4.94 13.05 -6.84
C GLU A 95 -5.42 13.01 -8.29
N LEU A 96 -6.60 12.45 -8.57
CA LEU A 96 -7.21 12.49 -9.90
C LEU A 96 -7.47 13.93 -10.34
N LEU A 97 -8.06 14.75 -9.46
CA LEU A 97 -8.41 16.14 -9.79
C LEU A 97 -7.15 16.98 -10.00
N ASP A 98 -6.15 16.82 -9.14
CA ASP A 98 -4.85 17.49 -9.27
C ASP A 98 -4.17 17.12 -10.59
N ARG A 99 -4.17 15.84 -10.97
CA ARG A 99 -3.63 15.37 -12.25
C ARG A 99 -4.39 15.96 -13.43
N VAL A 100 -5.72 16.03 -13.36
CA VAL A 100 -6.50 16.67 -14.43
C VAL A 100 -6.12 18.14 -14.57
N GLU A 101 -6.05 18.89 -13.48
CA GLU A 101 -5.76 20.33 -13.52
C GLU A 101 -4.34 20.63 -13.98
N SER A 102 -3.36 19.84 -13.53
CA SER A 102 -1.94 20.10 -13.77
C SER A 102 -1.41 19.50 -15.08
N GLU A 103 -1.92 18.36 -15.52
CA GLU A 103 -1.38 17.61 -16.67
C GLU A 103 -2.31 17.62 -17.88
N ARG A 104 -3.63 17.52 -17.67
CA ARG A 104 -4.59 17.28 -18.77
C ARG A 104 -5.27 18.52 -19.29
N LEU A 105 -5.84 19.31 -18.40
CA LEU A 105 -6.50 20.57 -18.73
C LEU A 105 -5.60 21.51 -19.54
N PRO A 106 -4.28 21.63 -19.28
CA PRO A 106 -3.39 22.46 -20.10
C PRO A 106 -3.24 21.98 -21.55
N LEU A 107 -3.51 20.70 -21.83
CA LEU A 107 -3.48 20.10 -23.16
C LEU A 107 -4.81 20.22 -23.90
N ALA A 108 -5.88 20.65 -23.22
CA ALA A 108 -7.20 20.81 -23.79
C ALA A 108 -7.26 22.03 -24.74
N ASP A 109 -6.88 21.83 -26.00
CA ASP A 109 -7.03 22.81 -27.08
C ASP A 109 -8.26 22.49 -27.94
N ARG A 110 -9.42 22.88 -27.43
CA ARG A 110 -10.74 22.57 -28.02
C ARG A 110 -11.05 23.50 -29.18
N ALA A 111 -11.26 22.96 -30.38
CA ALA A 111 -11.74 23.73 -31.52
C ALA A 111 -13.24 24.04 -31.39
N GLU A 112 -13.69 25.17 -31.94
CA GLU A 112 -15.11 25.53 -31.91
C GLU A 112 -15.97 24.46 -32.63
N GLY A 113 -16.86 23.81 -31.89
CA GLY A 113 -17.81 22.81 -32.42
C GLY A 113 -17.35 21.35 -32.36
N ALA A 114 -16.19 21.05 -31.77
CA ALA A 114 -15.74 19.69 -31.57
C ALA A 114 -16.04 19.18 -30.14
N ASP A 115 -15.85 17.86 -29.96
CA ASP A 115 -16.28 17.11 -28.77
C ASP A 115 -15.46 17.52 -27.55
N LEU A 116 -16.13 17.70 -26.41
CA LEU A 116 -15.48 18.09 -25.17
C LEU A 116 -14.43 17.03 -24.76
N PRO A 117 -13.14 17.38 -24.66
CA PRO A 117 -12.14 16.48 -24.11
C PRO A 117 -12.46 16.18 -22.65
N GLY A 118 -12.05 15.01 -22.19
CA GLY A 118 -12.41 14.61 -20.84
C GLY A 118 -11.66 13.41 -20.31
N THR A 119 -11.83 13.22 -19.01
CA THR A 119 -11.43 12.04 -18.26
C THR A 119 -12.68 11.33 -17.77
N GLN A 120 -12.75 10.02 -17.94
CA GLN A 120 -13.75 9.16 -17.35
C GLN A 120 -13.09 8.14 -16.43
N VAL A 121 -13.62 7.96 -15.23
CA VAL A 121 -13.19 6.94 -14.28
C VAL A 121 -14.35 6.03 -13.92
N THR A 122 -14.10 4.73 -14.01
CA THR A 122 -15.00 3.70 -13.47
C THR A 122 -14.24 2.85 -12.46
N SER A 123 -14.95 2.35 -11.45
CA SER A 123 -14.35 1.53 -10.40
C SER A 123 -14.92 0.12 -10.37
N LEU A 124 -14.11 -0.84 -9.91
CA LEU A 124 -14.51 -2.21 -9.63
C LEU A 124 -13.98 -2.62 -8.25
N CYS A 125 -14.87 -3.07 -7.36
CA CYS A 125 -14.48 -3.67 -6.09
C CYS A 125 -14.40 -5.19 -6.22
N VAL A 126 -13.32 -5.77 -5.69
CA VAL A 126 -13.09 -7.22 -5.60
C VAL A 126 -12.80 -7.55 -4.14
N GLU A 127 -13.59 -8.45 -3.56
CA GLU A 127 -13.37 -8.97 -2.21
C GLU A 127 -12.70 -10.35 -2.33
N ALA A 128 -11.79 -10.65 -1.41
CA ALA A 128 -11.09 -11.93 -1.37
C ALA A 128 -10.87 -12.39 0.08
N GLU A 129 -11.29 -13.62 0.38
CA GLU A 129 -10.91 -14.33 1.60
C GLU A 129 -9.63 -15.11 1.35
N THR A 130 -8.60 -14.87 2.17
CA THR A 130 -7.29 -15.52 2.05
C THR A 130 -6.86 -16.09 3.40
N PRO A 131 -5.83 -16.95 3.45
CA PRO A 131 -5.27 -17.41 4.72
C PRO A 131 -4.75 -16.27 5.62
N LEU A 132 -4.40 -15.10 5.06
CA LEU A 132 -3.92 -13.93 5.81
C LEU A 132 -5.04 -13.00 6.29
N GLY A 133 -6.28 -13.24 5.86
CA GLY A 133 -7.44 -12.41 6.17
C GLY A 133 -8.22 -12.01 4.92
N ASN A 134 -9.18 -11.12 5.14
CA ASN A 134 -10.04 -10.58 4.08
C ASN A 134 -9.42 -9.33 3.48
N PHE A 135 -9.42 -9.26 2.16
CA PHE A 135 -8.94 -8.13 1.41
C PHE A 135 -10.03 -7.55 0.50
N THR A 136 -10.03 -6.22 0.37
CA THR A 136 -10.87 -5.50 -0.59
C THR A 136 -9.97 -4.74 -1.55
N SER A 137 -9.97 -5.12 -2.83
CA SER A 137 -9.29 -4.39 -3.89
C SER A 137 -10.27 -3.46 -4.60
N VAL A 138 -9.93 -2.20 -4.77
CA VAL A 138 -10.66 -1.23 -5.59
C VAL A 138 -9.78 -0.89 -6.80
N LEU A 139 -10.27 -1.22 -7.99
CA LEU A 139 -9.58 -0.96 -9.25
C LEU A 139 -10.23 0.27 -9.89
N PHE A 140 -9.41 1.26 -10.26
CA PHE A 140 -9.83 2.47 -10.95
C PHE A 140 -9.37 2.41 -12.40
N TYR A 141 -10.33 2.31 -13.32
CA TYR A 141 -10.10 2.38 -14.76
C TYR A 141 -10.34 3.79 -15.24
N GLU A 142 -9.29 4.41 -15.73
CA GLU A 142 -9.27 5.79 -16.16
C GLU A 142 -9.08 5.84 -17.68
N SER A 143 -9.93 6.61 -18.34
CA SER A 143 -9.91 6.85 -19.78
C SER A 143 -9.87 8.35 -20.02
N ASP A 144 -8.84 8.86 -20.69
CA ASP A 144 -8.80 10.26 -21.10
C ASP A 144 -8.66 10.43 -22.61
N TRP A 145 -9.30 11.47 -23.15
CA TRP A 145 -9.35 11.71 -24.60
C TRP A 145 -9.30 13.19 -24.94
N TYR A 146 -8.70 13.47 -26.09
CA TYR A 146 -8.66 14.78 -26.73
C TYR A 146 -9.20 14.69 -28.16
N GLU A 147 -9.62 15.81 -28.74
CA GLU A 147 -10.24 15.89 -30.07
C GLU A 147 -9.39 15.31 -31.23
N ASN A 148 -8.12 14.93 -30.99
CA ASN A 148 -7.15 14.55 -32.01
C ASN A 148 -6.36 13.24 -31.73
N GLU A 149 -6.76 12.39 -30.78
CA GLU A 149 -5.96 11.19 -30.44
C GLU A 149 -6.53 9.86 -30.95
N ASN A 150 -5.63 8.89 -31.16
CA ASN A 150 -5.88 7.53 -31.66
C ASN A 150 -6.64 6.65 -30.64
N GLY A 151 -7.81 7.12 -30.17
CA GLY A 151 -8.55 6.50 -29.07
C GLY A 151 -8.23 7.13 -27.72
N ALA A 152 -8.99 6.76 -26.69
CA ALA A 152 -8.79 7.24 -25.32
C ALA A 152 -7.59 6.54 -24.67
N ALA A 153 -6.64 7.32 -24.16
CA ALA A 153 -5.55 6.81 -23.33
C ALA A 153 -6.14 6.13 -22.09
N GLN A 154 -5.65 4.93 -21.78
CA GLN A 154 -6.12 4.15 -20.62
C GLN A 154 -5.06 4.13 -19.53
N ARG A 155 -5.52 4.22 -18.29
CA ARG A 155 -4.71 4.00 -17.09
C ARG A 155 -5.50 3.12 -16.11
N ILE A 156 -4.78 2.30 -15.36
CA ILE A 156 -5.33 1.62 -14.18
C ILE A 156 -4.53 1.97 -12.95
N SER A 157 -5.22 2.09 -11.83
CA SER A 157 -4.59 2.10 -10.51
C SER A 157 -5.47 1.32 -9.54
N THR A 158 -4.89 0.87 -8.45
CA THR A 158 -5.58 0.03 -7.47
C THR A 158 -5.33 0.52 -6.06
N LEU A 159 -6.30 0.33 -5.18
CA LEU A 159 -6.10 0.36 -3.73
C LEU A 159 -6.49 -1.00 -3.17
N VAL A 160 -5.67 -1.57 -2.29
CA VAL A 160 -5.95 -2.85 -1.63
C VAL A 160 -6.04 -2.61 -0.13
N PHE A 161 -7.14 -3.02 0.49
CA PHE A 161 -7.39 -2.84 1.92
C PHE A 161 -7.43 -4.19 2.64
N ASP A 162 -6.92 -4.23 3.87
CA ASP A 162 -7.14 -5.36 4.80
C ASP A 162 -8.49 -5.26 5.53
N GLU A 163 -8.74 -6.18 6.46
CA GLU A 163 -9.95 -6.21 7.30
C GLU A 163 -10.12 -4.98 8.21
N ALA A 164 -9.02 -4.28 8.52
CA ALA A 164 -9.02 -3.06 9.30
C ALA A 164 -9.21 -1.79 8.44
N GLY A 165 -9.38 -1.96 7.13
CA GLY A 165 -9.55 -0.87 6.15
C GLY A 165 -8.25 -0.14 5.83
N LEU A 166 -7.11 -0.78 6.08
CA LEU A 166 -5.78 -0.23 5.95
C LEU A 166 -5.17 -0.61 4.59
N GLU A 167 -4.57 0.38 3.91
CA GLU A 167 -3.96 0.18 2.59
C GLU A 167 -2.75 -0.76 2.64
N CYS A 168 -2.76 -1.79 1.80
CA CYS A 168 -1.76 -2.83 1.78
C CYS A 168 -0.99 -2.81 0.46
N ASN A 169 0.33 -2.92 0.55
CA ASN A 169 1.16 -3.30 -0.59
C ASN A 169 1.13 -4.84 -0.79
N LEU A 170 1.70 -5.32 -1.89
CA LEU A 170 1.73 -6.76 -2.19
C LEU A 170 2.48 -7.55 -1.12
N ALA A 171 3.48 -6.98 -0.46
CA ALA A 171 4.22 -7.64 0.61
C ALA A 171 3.31 -7.95 1.81
N ALA A 172 2.51 -6.98 2.24
CA ALA A 172 1.51 -7.15 3.29
C ALA A 172 0.42 -8.15 2.88
N ALA A 173 -0.10 -8.03 1.66
CA ALA A 173 -1.16 -8.92 1.16
C ALA A 173 -0.70 -10.37 0.94
N SER A 174 0.59 -10.58 0.64
CA SER A 174 1.15 -11.92 0.38
C SER A 174 1.86 -12.55 1.57
N GLY A 175 2.21 -11.76 2.59
CA GLY A 175 3.05 -12.20 3.70
C GLY A 175 4.51 -12.44 3.32
N VAL A 176 4.92 -12.01 2.12
CA VAL A 176 6.29 -12.14 1.62
C VAL A 176 7.01 -10.81 1.79
N TYR A 177 8.20 -10.85 2.42
CA TYR A 177 8.94 -9.63 2.75
C TYR A 177 9.39 -8.82 1.52
N ASP A 178 9.89 -9.50 0.48
CA ASP A 178 10.30 -8.88 -0.78
C ASP A 178 9.69 -9.66 -1.95
N PRO A 179 8.45 -9.33 -2.35
CA PRO A 179 7.75 -10.07 -3.39
C PRO A 179 8.21 -9.69 -4.81
N LEU A 180 8.97 -8.60 -5.00
CA LEU A 180 9.29 -8.06 -6.33
C LEU A 180 10.03 -9.06 -7.22
N PRO A 181 11.11 -9.74 -6.78
CA PRO A 181 11.83 -10.68 -7.64
C PRO A 181 10.95 -11.86 -8.07
N LEU A 182 10.08 -12.35 -7.19
CA LEU A 182 9.17 -13.45 -7.47
C LEU A 182 8.06 -13.01 -8.42
N ALA A 183 7.44 -11.86 -8.15
CA ALA A 183 6.41 -11.25 -8.98
C ALA A 183 6.92 -10.99 -10.42
N ALA A 184 8.09 -10.36 -10.56
CA ALA A 184 8.71 -10.11 -11.85
C ALA A 184 9.01 -11.41 -12.61
N GLN A 185 9.48 -12.44 -11.91
CA GLN A 185 9.71 -13.75 -12.51
C GLN A 185 8.39 -14.40 -12.99
N GLN A 186 7.28 -14.26 -12.26
CA GLN A 186 5.98 -14.77 -12.70
C GLN A 186 5.47 -14.04 -13.94
N VAL A 187 5.56 -12.72 -13.97
CA VAL A 187 5.20 -11.92 -15.14
C VAL A 187 6.05 -12.32 -16.35
N TRP A 188 7.37 -12.46 -16.16
CA TRP A 188 8.28 -12.93 -17.20
C TRP A 188 7.91 -14.32 -17.73
N ASN A 189 7.53 -15.25 -16.84
CA ASN A 189 7.09 -16.58 -17.23
C ASN A 189 5.78 -16.55 -18.04
N ILE A 190 4.83 -15.69 -17.65
CA ILE A 190 3.57 -15.49 -18.38
C ILE A 190 3.83 -14.90 -19.76
N MET A 191 4.64 -13.85 -19.85
CA MET A 191 5.02 -13.23 -21.12
C MET A 191 5.71 -14.22 -22.06
N SER A 192 6.53 -15.11 -21.51
CA SER A 192 7.23 -16.15 -22.28
C SER A 192 6.28 -17.19 -22.91
N MET A 193 5.01 -17.25 -22.49
CA MET A 193 4.00 -18.12 -23.11
C MET A 193 3.51 -17.57 -24.46
N ASP A 194 3.52 -16.24 -24.64
CA ASP A 194 3.22 -15.56 -25.90
C ASP A 194 4.15 -14.35 -26.11
N PRO A 195 5.43 -14.59 -26.44
CA PRO A 195 6.41 -13.51 -26.58
C PRO A 195 6.10 -12.56 -27.74
N SER A 196 5.22 -12.95 -28.67
CA SER A 196 4.84 -12.12 -29.81
C SER A 196 3.92 -10.95 -29.45
N ALA A 197 3.31 -11.00 -28.27
CA ALA A 197 2.44 -9.95 -27.74
C ALA A 197 3.20 -8.78 -27.07
N TYR A 198 4.53 -8.90 -26.89
CA TYR A 198 5.35 -7.97 -26.10
C TYR A 198 6.55 -7.45 -26.91
N TYR A 199 7.22 -6.43 -26.40
CA TYR A 199 8.48 -5.95 -27.01
C TYR A 199 9.56 -7.04 -26.95
N GLY A 200 10.28 -7.22 -28.05
CA GLY A 200 11.21 -8.35 -28.24
C GLY A 200 12.58 -8.20 -27.55
N ASP A 201 12.90 -7.02 -27.03
CA ASP A 201 14.17 -6.68 -26.38
C ASP A 201 14.05 -6.54 -24.86
N LEU A 202 12.89 -6.86 -24.29
CA LEU A 202 12.67 -6.83 -22.84
C LEU A 202 13.58 -7.81 -22.10
N THR A 203 13.92 -7.44 -20.89
CA THR A 203 14.62 -8.25 -19.89
C THR A 203 13.78 -8.36 -18.62
N ILE A 204 14.16 -9.27 -17.72
CA ILE A 204 13.50 -9.37 -16.41
C ILE A 204 13.65 -8.07 -15.59
N ALA A 205 14.71 -7.30 -15.81
CA ALA A 205 14.89 -6.00 -15.14
C ALA A 205 13.85 -4.99 -15.61
N ASP A 206 13.56 -4.93 -16.92
CA ASP A 206 12.52 -4.06 -17.46
C ASP A 206 11.14 -4.43 -16.91
N VAL A 207 10.88 -5.73 -16.73
CA VAL A 207 9.67 -6.20 -16.04
C VAL A 207 9.65 -5.70 -14.59
N SER A 208 10.71 -5.95 -13.81
CA SER A 208 10.77 -5.49 -12.42
C SER A 208 10.55 -3.98 -12.27
N GLU A 209 11.14 -3.17 -13.14
CA GLU A 209 10.98 -1.70 -13.13
C GLU A 209 9.57 -1.24 -13.52
N SER A 210 8.82 -2.07 -14.24
CA SER A 210 7.44 -1.77 -14.66
C SER A 210 6.37 -2.12 -13.63
N LEU A 211 6.69 -2.90 -12.60
CA LEU A 211 5.72 -3.37 -11.61
C LEU A 211 5.51 -2.35 -10.50
N ASP A 212 4.25 -1.99 -10.28
CA ASP A 212 3.82 -1.23 -9.11
C ASP A 212 3.19 -2.17 -8.08
N LEU A 213 3.91 -2.44 -7.00
CA LEU A 213 3.48 -3.35 -5.94
C LEU A 213 2.67 -2.65 -4.82
N TYR A 214 2.41 -1.36 -4.98
CA TYR A 214 1.57 -0.57 -4.09
C TYR A 214 0.20 -0.35 -4.71
N ASN A 215 0.17 0.22 -5.93
CA ASN A 215 -1.06 0.66 -6.59
C ASN A 215 -1.28 0.00 -7.96
N GLY A 216 -0.58 -1.10 -8.24
CA GLY A 216 -0.68 -1.87 -9.50
C GLY A 216 -1.07 -3.33 -9.31
N PHE A 217 -1.85 -3.68 -8.27
CA PHE A 217 -2.25 -5.07 -8.04
C PHE A 217 -3.64 -5.23 -7.40
N SER A 218 -4.21 -6.42 -7.54
CA SER A 218 -5.42 -6.83 -6.82
C SER A 218 -5.27 -8.23 -6.24
N VAL A 219 -5.97 -8.48 -5.14
CA VAL A 219 -6.00 -9.76 -4.44
C VAL A 219 -7.26 -10.55 -4.83
N ALA A 220 -7.10 -11.85 -5.08
CA ALA A 220 -8.18 -12.79 -5.31
C ALA A 220 -8.05 -14.01 -4.39
N GLU A 221 -9.14 -14.78 -4.24
CA GLU A 221 -9.17 -15.98 -3.40
C GLU A 221 -8.17 -17.06 -3.78
N GLU A 222 -7.55 -17.01 -4.97
CA GLU A 222 -6.56 -18.01 -5.42
C GLU A 222 -5.17 -17.41 -5.68
N GLY A 223 -5.01 -16.09 -5.61
CA GLY A 223 -3.75 -15.44 -6.01
C GLY A 223 -3.83 -13.94 -6.19
N TYR A 224 -3.00 -13.44 -7.10
CA TYR A 224 -2.81 -12.02 -7.33
C TYR A 224 -2.90 -11.71 -8.83
N THR A 225 -3.31 -10.50 -9.15
CA THR A 225 -3.20 -9.94 -10.51
C THR A 225 -2.39 -8.67 -10.45
N LEU A 226 -1.35 -8.57 -11.27
CA LEU A 226 -0.54 -7.36 -11.45
C LEU A 226 -0.97 -6.66 -12.72
N TYR A 227 -0.99 -5.33 -12.67
CA TYR A 227 -1.41 -4.46 -13.75
C TYR A 227 -0.23 -3.62 -14.23
N VAL A 228 0.01 -3.64 -15.54
CA VAL A 228 1.05 -2.81 -16.18
C VAL A 228 0.39 -1.88 -17.18
N GLN A 229 0.79 -0.60 -17.17
CA GLN A 229 0.19 0.41 -18.04
C GLN A 229 0.40 0.08 -19.52
N PRO A 230 -0.51 0.52 -20.41
CA PRO A 230 -0.32 0.41 -21.85
C PRO A 230 0.99 1.05 -22.31
N GLY A 231 1.60 0.50 -23.37
CA GLY A 231 2.83 1.04 -23.94
C GLY A 231 4.12 0.66 -23.20
N VAL A 232 4.05 0.13 -21.97
CA VAL A 232 5.24 -0.17 -21.14
C VAL A 232 5.94 -1.46 -21.56
N LEU A 233 5.22 -2.60 -21.57
CA LEU A 233 5.78 -3.91 -21.96
C LEU A 233 5.29 -4.39 -23.34
N ALA A 234 4.29 -3.72 -23.90
CA ALA A 234 3.74 -4.02 -25.22
C ALA A 234 3.33 -2.72 -25.92
N ALA A 235 3.32 -2.72 -27.25
CA ALA A 235 2.89 -1.56 -28.01
C ALA A 235 1.42 -1.23 -27.75
N ASP A 236 1.13 0.06 -27.61
CA ASP A 236 -0.20 0.60 -27.29
C ASP A 236 -1.24 0.25 -28.37
N GLU A 237 -0.83 0.24 -29.64
CA GLU A 237 -1.66 -0.13 -30.80
C GLU A 237 -2.18 -1.58 -30.74
N SER A 238 -1.52 -2.46 -29.97
CA SER A 238 -1.88 -3.87 -29.81
C SER A 238 -2.85 -4.11 -28.66
N ASN A 239 -2.79 -3.27 -27.61
CA ASN A 239 -3.52 -3.45 -26.34
C ASN A 239 -3.71 -2.08 -25.68
N GLY A 240 -4.56 -1.20 -26.23
CA GLY A 240 -4.89 0.08 -25.58
C GLY A 240 -5.61 -0.08 -24.23
N ARG A 241 -5.43 -1.19 -23.53
CA ARG A 241 -5.89 -1.55 -22.20
C ARG A 241 -4.67 -1.98 -21.38
N PRO A 242 -4.65 -1.72 -20.06
CA PRO A 242 -3.61 -2.23 -19.19
C PRO A 242 -3.40 -3.74 -19.34
N LEU A 243 -2.15 -4.18 -19.24
CA LEU A 243 -1.79 -5.59 -19.25
C LEU A 243 -2.10 -6.19 -17.87
N GLU A 244 -2.72 -7.36 -17.86
CA GLU A 244 -3.13 -8.07 -16.65
C GLU A 244 -2.35 -9.39 -16.54
N PHE A 245 -1.64 -9.58 -15.42
CA PHE A 245 -0.85 -10.78 -15.16
C PHE A 245 -1.32 -11.46 -13.88
N SER A 246 -2.12 -12.52 -14.02
CA SER A 246 -2.64 -13.28 -12.87
C SER A 246 -1.81 -14.54 -12.60
N PHE A 247 -1.51 -14.80 -11.33
CA PHE A 247 -0.82 -16.01 -10.88
C PHE A 247 -1.29 -16.43 -9.49
N GLY A 248 -1.17 -17.73 -9.19
CA GLY A 248 -1.62 -18.30 -7.91
C GLY A 248 -0.74 -17.88 -6.73
N ARG A 249 -1.30 -17.91 -5.50
CA ARG A 249 -0.55 -17.56 -4.28
C ARG A 249 0.75 -18.33 -4.13
N ASN A 250 0.72 -19.61 -4.48
CA ASN A 250 1.85 -20.52 -4.40
C ASN A 250 3.06 -20.08 -5.22
N ALA A 251 2.86 -19.22 -6.21
CA ALA A 251 3.93 -18.66 -7.01
C ALA A 251 4.85 -17.70 -6.23
N LEU A 252 4.40 -17.21 -5.06
CA LEU A 252 5.18 -16.38 -4.16
C LEU A 252 5.66 -17.14 -2.90
N TYR A 253 5.32 -18.42 -2.74
CA TYR A 253 5.74 -19.17 -1.57
C TYR A 253 7.23 -19.48 -1.60
N PRO A 254 7.89 -19.54 -0.42
CA PRO A 254 9.28 -19.95 -0.35
C PRO A 254 9.49 -21.38 -0.85
N ASP A 255 10.65 -21.66 -1.43
CA ASP A 255 10.99 -22.95 -2.07
C ASP A 255 10.82 -24.19 -1.16
N PHE A 256 10.84 -24.03 0.16
CA PHE A 256 10.65 -25.15 1.07
C PHE A 256 9.20 -25.63 1.15
N VAL A 257 8.24 -24.88 0.60
CA VAL A 257 6.83 -25.27 0.50
C VAL A 257 6.66 -26.17 -0.72
N GLY A 258 6.11 -27.37 -0.51
CA GLY A 258 6.10 -28.48 -1.47
C GLY A 258 7.26 -29.47 -1.24
N ASP A 259 8.41 -28.98 -0.77
CA ASP A 259 9.60 -29.80 -0.49
C ASP A 259 9.66 -30.33 0.94
N LEU A 260 9.47 -29.44 1.93
CA LEU A 260 9.57 -29.76 3.37
C LEU A 260 8.22 -29.80 4.08
N ILE A 261 7.27 -28.96 3.64
CA ILE A 261 5.89 -28.90 4.17
C ILE A 261 4.89 -28.78 3.02
N THR A 262 3.61 -29.09 3.25
CA THR A 262 2.58 -28.88 2.22
C THR A 262 2.15 -27.42 2.12
N VAL A 263 1.43 -27.06 1.04
CA VAL A 263 0.83 -25.74 0.88
C VAL A 263 -0.16 -25.44 2.00
N GLU A 264 -1.00 -26.39 2.35
CA GLU A 264 -2.00 -26.23 3.41
C GLU A 264 -1.33 -26.05 4.79
N GLU A 265 -0.23 -26.79 5.05
CA GLU A 265 0.58 -26.62 6.26
C GLU A 265 1.21 -25.21 6.32
N TYR A 266 1.63 -24.65 5.18
CA TYR A 266 2.20 -23.31 5.10
C TYR A 266 1.12 -22.22 5.27
N GLU A 267 0.00 -22.33 4.58
CA GLU A 267 -1.12 -21.38 4.69
C GLU A 267 -1.66 -21.32 6.12
N ALA A 268 -1.71 -22.44 6.85
CA ALA A 268 -2.08 -22.46 8.26
C ALA A 268 -1.05 -21.76 9.18
N LEU A 269 0.20 -21.63 8.75
CA LEU A 269 1.26 -20.91 9.46
C LEU A 269 1.27 -19.42 9.16
N LEU A 270 0.76 -18.98 8.01
CA LEU A 270 0.83 -17.60 7.55
C LEU A 270 0.35 -16.58 8.59
N PRO A 271 -0.82 -16.73 9.24
CA PRO A 271 -1.26 -15.80 10.29
C PRO A 271 -0.27 -15.70 11.45
N GLN A 272 0.35 -16.80 11.86
CA GLN A 272 1.31 -16.82 12.96
C GLN A 272 2.62 -16.16 12.56
N LEU A 273 3.12 -16.43 11.35
CA LEU A 273 4.33 -15.81 10.81
C LEU A 273 4.14 -14.30 10.61
N PHE A 274 2.99 -13.91 10.10
CA PHE A 274 2.61 -12.51 9.92
C PHE A 274 2.44 -11.80 11.27
N ALA A 275 1.76 -12.43 12.24
CA ALA A 275 1.68 -11.91 13.59
C ALA A 275 3.06 -11.77 14.23
N LEU A 276 3.97 -12.73 14.06
CA LEU A 276 5.33 -12.61 14.58
C LEU A 276 6.07 -11.43 13.96
N ALA A 277 5.95 -11.24 12.64
CA ALA A 277 6.50 -10.07 11.96
C ALA A 277 5.89 -8.77 12.50
N SER A 278 4.57 -8.69 12.70
CA SER A 278 3.90 -7.51 13.24
C SER A 278 4.20 -7.26 14.72
N HIS A 279 4.49 -8.28 15.53
CA HIS A 279 4.93 -8.13 16.93
C HIS A 279 6.40 -7.72 17.06
N CYS A 280 7.17 -7.79 15.98
CA CYS A 280 8.52 -7.26 15.95
C CYS A 280 8.54 -5.72 15.81
N GLY A 281 7.42 -5.01 15.61
CA GLY A 281 7.41 -3.54 15.58
C GLY A 281 6.03 -2.86 15.64
N PRO A 282 5.87 -1.70 16.32
CA PRO A 282 4.63 -0.94 16.32
C PRO A 282 4.39 -0.15 15.01
N GLY A 283 3.12 0.18 14.72
CA GLY A 283 2.70 1.28 13.86
C GLY A 283 2.33 0.90 12.41
N PHE A 284 1.04 0.82 12.10
CA PHE A 284 0.54 0.98 10.74
C PHE A 284 -0.16 2.34 10.70
N GLN A 285 0.25 3.28 9.85
CA GLN A 285 -0.50 4.49 9.52
C GLN A 285 -0.36 4.83 8.03
N SER A 286 -1.50 5.15 7.41
CA SER A 286 -1.67 5.57 6.01
C SER A 286 -0.86 6.85 5.71
N TRP A 287 -0.23 6.89 4.53
CA TRP A 287 0.57 8.00 4.02
C TRP A 287 -0.34 9.10 3.45
N GLN A 288 -0.80 10.03 4.29
CA GLN A 288 -1.28 11.34 3.81
C GLN A 288 -0.85 12.46 4.77
N GLY A 289 -0.05 13.41 4.26
CA GLY A 289 0.25 14.69 4.93
C GLY A 289 1.73 15.10 4.92
N GLU A 290 1.98 16.35 4.53
CA GLU A 290 3.31 16.97 4.35
C GLU A 290 4.28 16.82 5.54
N ALA A 291 5.58 16.81 5.18
CA ALA A 291 6.77 16.82 6.01
C ALA A 291 7.11 15.47 6.69
N PHE A 292 8.00 14.76 6.00
CA PHE A 292 8.88 13.71 6.52
C PHE A 292 9.46 14.07 7.90
N ASP A 293 8.87 13.52 8.94
CA ASP A 293 9.46 13.30 10.25
C ASP A 293 9.01 11.89 10.66
N PRO A 294 9.85 10.84 10.57
CA PRO A 294 9.41 9.46 10.53
C PRO A 294 8.87 9.02 11.90
N PRO A 295 7.56 8.78 12.07
CA PRO A 295 7.06 8.18 13.28
C PRO A 295 6.91 6.67 13.04
N GLU A 296 7.94 5.91 13.41
CA GLU A 296 7.96 4.47 13.72
C GLU A 296 6.71 3.66 13.30
N ALA A 297 6.48 3.49 12.00
CA ALA A 297 5.39 2.67 11.48
C ALA A 297 5.93 1.79 10.34
N PHE A 298 5.91 0.47 10.54
CA PHE A 298 6.72 -0.59 9.89
C PHE A 298 8.18 -0.65 10.32
N THR A 299 8.41 -0.88 11.61
CA THR A 299 9.78 -0.94 12.11
C THR A 299 10.44 -2.28 11.91
N HIS A 300 9.78 -3.45 11.75
CA HIS A 300 10.48 -4.73 11.60
C HIS A 300 9.73 -5.82 10.81
N GLY A 301 10.46 -6.72 10.13
CA GLY A 301 9.94 -7.92 9.44
C GLY A 301 10.93 -9.09 9.45
N PHE A 302 10.48 -10.31 9.16
CA PHE A 302 11.37 -11.49 9.10
C PHE A 302 11.55 -11.95 7.64
N ARG A 303 12.73 -11.68 7.07
CA ARG A 303 13.12 -12.22 5.76
C ARG A 303 13.62 -13.64 5.95
N LEU A 304 12.95 -14.61 5.36
CA LEU A 304 13.38 -16.01 5.40
C LEU A 304 14.48 -16.26 4.37
N ASP A 305 15.61 -16.81 4.82
CA ASP A 305 16.74 -17.15 3.94
C ASP A 305 16.83 -18.67 3.70
N THR A 306 16.60 -19.48 4.74
CA THR A 306 16.70 -20.95 4.64
C THR A 306 15.72 -21.66 5.56
N ALA A 307 15.32 -22.87 5.15
CA ALA A 307 14.50 -23.77 5.94
C ALA A 307 15.10 -25.19 5.96
N ALA A 308 14.99 -25.89 7.09
CA ALA A 308 15.46 -27.26 7.22
C ALA A 308 14.59 -28.08 8.17
N LEU A 309 14.29 -29.32 7.79
CA LEU A 309 13.60 -30.28 8.66
C LEU A 309 14.62 -31.11 9.45
N GLN A 310 14.58 -31.03 10.79
CA GLN A 310 15.41 -31.81 11.71
C GLN A 310 14.54 -32.71 12.57
N GLY A 311 14.27 -33.92 12.09
CA GLY A 311 13.30 -34.82 12.72
C GLY A 311 11.88 -34.23 12.62
N GLU A 312 11.26 -33.95 13.76
CA GLU A 312 9.91 -33.36 13.86
C GLU A 312 9.92 -31.82 13.99
N ALA A 313 11.09 -31.19 13.88
CA ALA A 313 11.26 -29.75 14.00
C ALA A 313 11.59 -29.11 12.65
N LEU A 314 10.80 -28.12 12.24
CA LEU A 314 11.10 -27.26 11.10
C LEU A 314 11.85 -26.02 11.60
N ILE A 315 13.07 -25.84 11.10
CA ILE A 315 13.94 -24.73 11.48
C ILE A 315 13.97 -23.74 10.33
N LEU A 316 13.47 -22.55 10.58
CA LEU A 316 13.48 -21.42 9.67
C LEU A 316 14.56 -20.43 10.11
N ARG A 317 15.44 -20.02 9.21
CA ARG A 317 16.53 -19.08 9.48
C ARG A 317 16.47 -17.92 8.51
N GLY A 318 16.78 -16.74 9.01
CA GLY A 318 16.70 -15.53 8.22
C GLY A 318 17.21 -14.32 8.98
N GLN A 319 16.78 -13.15 8.52
CA GLN A 319 17.12 -11.87 9.13
C GLN A 319 15.86 -11.20 9.65
N LEU A 320 15.96 -10.65 10.85
CA LEU A 320 15.05 -9.60 11.27
C LEU A 320 15.50 -8.30 10.59
N ILE A 321 14.65 -7.74 9.76
CA ILE A 321 14.87 -6.48 9.07
C ILE A 321 14.12 -5.38 9.81
N GLN A 322 14.64 -4.16 9.80
CA GLN A 322 13.96 -2.94 10.24
C GLN A 322 13.67 -2.01 9.08
N GLY A 323 12.42 -1.56 8.93
CA GLY A 323 11.95 -0.71 7.84
C GLY A 323 10.80 -1.37 7.06
N ALA A 324 10.19 -0.60 6.15
CA ALA A 324 9.09 -1.08 5.34
C ALA A 324 9.55 -2.20 4.39
N PRO A 325 8.76 -3.29 4.23
CA PRO A 325 9.07 -4.35 3.27
C PRO A 325 9.24 -3.79 1.85
N GLY A 326 10.34 -4.10 1.19
CA GLY A 326 10.64 -3.66 -0.18
C GLY A 326 11.29 -2.28 -0.33
N GLU A 327 11.49 -1.52 0.76
CA GLU A 327 12.08 -0.18 0.70
C GLU A 327 13.61 -0.15 0.85
N LEU A 328 14.24 0.85 0.22
CA LEU A 328 15.70 1.07 0.23
C LEU A 328 16.27 1.35 1.63
N GLU A 329 15.42 1.81 2.56
CA GLU A 329 15.78 2.14 3.94
C GLU A 329 15.72 0.93 4.89
N ALA A 330 15.35 -0.25 4.39
CA ALA A 330 15.29 -1.47 5.18
C ALA A 330 16.69 -1.94 5.61
N THR A 331 16.89 -2.20 6.90
CA THR A 331 18.19 -2.55 7.50
C THR A 331 18.16 -3.88 8.26
N GLU A 332 19.17 -4.72 8.08
CA GLU A 332 19.28 -5.98 8.83
C GLU A 332 19.64 -5.70 10.30
N VAL A 333 18.78 -6.14 11.23
CA VAL A 333 18.91 -5.88 12.68
C VAL A 333 19.57 -7.03 13.41
N ALA A 334 19.14 -8.26 13.13
CA ALA A 334 19.62 -9.46 13.82
C ALA A 334 19.37 -10.72 12.99
N VAL A 335 20.25 -11.71 13.13
CA VAL A 335 19.98 -13.04 12.59
C VAL A 335 18.92 -13.69 13.46
N ALA A 336 17.87 -14.23 12.84
CA ALA A 336 16.75 -14.86 13.52
C ALA A 336 16.61 -16.34 13.12
N GLN A 337 16.34 -17.19 14.10
CA GLN A 337 15.97 -18.58 13.90
C GLN A 337 14.64 -18.87 14.58
N LEU A 338 13.63 -19.25 13.80
CA LEU A 338 12.38 -19.79 14.30
C LEU A 338 12.47 -21.32 14.28
N THR A 339 12.05 -21.95 15.37
CA THR A 339 11.90 -23.41 15.46
C THR A 339 10.42 -23.70 15.61
N LEU A 340 9.87 -24.43 14.65
CA LEU A 340 8.50 -24.92 14.65
C LEU A 340 8.51 -26.41 14.99
N THR A 341 7.51 -26.88 15.72
CA THR A 341 7.33 -28.30 16.05
C THR A 341 5.93 -28.75 15.66
N ARG A 342 5.77 -30.04 15.36
CA ARG A 342 4.44 -30.59 15.09
C ARG A 342 3.57 -30.62 16.35
N GLU A 343 2.35 -30.15 16.21
CA GLU A 343 1.30 -30.25 17.23
C GLU A 343 0.62 -31.63 17.16
N GLN A 344 0.00 -32.07 18.27
CA GLN A 344 -0.83 -33.27 18.30
C GLN A 344 -2.12 -33.04 17.49
N GLY A 345 -2.02 -33.21 16.17
CA GLY A 345 -3.08 -32.88 15.22
C GLY A 345 -2.59 -32.65 13.79
N GLY A 346 -1.27 -32.52 13.59
CA GLY A 346 -0.65 -32.41 12.27
C GLY A 346 -0.25 -30.99 11.85
N GLY A 347 -0.65 -29.97 12.61
CA GLY A 347 -0.23 -28.57 12.39
C GLY A 347 1.17 -28.25 12.93
N TRP A 348 1.70 -27.11 12.55
CA TRP A 348 2.97 -26.57 13.05
C TRP A 348 2.71 -25.47 14.09
N GLN A 349 3.48 -25.49 15.18
CA GLN A 349 3.43 -24.46 16.23
C GLN A 349 4.83 -23.90 16.51
N LEU A 350 4.91 -22.60 16.82
CA LEU A 350 6.14 -21.95 17.25
C LEU A 350 6.63 -22.53 18.58
N ALA A 351 7.79 -23.17 18.56
CA ALA A 351 8.47 -23.67 19.75
C ALA A 351 9.45 -22.66 20.33
N SER A 352 10.21 -21.97 19.47
CA SER A 352 11.14 -20.92 19.90
C SER A 352 11.51 -19.93 18.79
N LEU A 353 11.86 -18.72 19.18
CA LEU A 353 12.53 -17.70 18.37
C LEU A 353 13.86 -17.35 19.05
N THR A 354 14.96 -17.44 18.31
CA THR A 354 16.30 -17.07 18.78
C THR A 354 16.84 -15.93 17.91
N LEU A 355 17.33 -14.87 18.54
CA LEU A 355 17.99 -13.73 17.89
C LEU A 355 19.48 -13.72 18.27
N SER A 356 20.37 -13.43 17.32
CA SER A 356 21.83 -13.40 17.54
C SER A 356 22.53 -12.26 16.84
#